data_AF-A0A9P9LUC8-F1
#
_entry.id   AF-A0A9P9LUC8-F1
#
_cell.length_a   1.000
_cell.length_b   1.000
_cell.length_c   1.000
_cell.angle_alpha   90.00
_cell.angle_beta   90.00
_cell.angle_gamma   90.00
#
_symmetry.space_group_name_H-M   'P 1'
#
loop_
_entity.id
_entity.type
_entity.pdbx_description
1 polymer ?
#
loop_
_entity_poly.entity_id
_entity_poly.type
_entity_poly.pdbx_seq_one_letter_code
_entity_poly.pdbx_strand_id
1 'polypeptide(L)'
;MFSKTIITALTVGLAVFSTASPIVKRAVTVSTDTGTASITPAIATEPVSFLDDVSAGGKADAAGAIADVIDKVVDLIQKLVDGDLERRRRFTQETVSSVSGQFPGKTVVMSNVGYTLSCTPDALSSTSYKAKVGSNVSYDVLVFGAGCTFDLQGDGGFENWAFIKQAACTANGKVITC
;
A
#
# COMPACT_ATOMS: atom_id res chain seq x y z
N MET A 1 -29.28 -25.97 65.41
CA MET A 1 -29.86 -25.66 64.08
C MET A 1 -28.71 -25.35 63.13
N PHE A 2 -28.39 -26.26 62.22
CA PHE A 2 -27.33 -26.12 61.22
C PHE A 2 -27.95 -25.59 59.92
N SER A 3 -27.56 -24.39 59.47
CA SER A 3 -27.99 -23.85 58.17
C SER A 3 -26.90 -24.12 57.14
N LYS A 4 -27.23 -24.91 56.11
CA LYS A 4 -26.40 -25.20 54.94
C LYS A 4 -26.60 -24.08 53.91
N THR A 5 -25.53 -23.37 53.57
CA THR A 5 -25.55 -22.39 52.46
C THR A 5 -24.95 -23.03 51.22
N ILE A 6 -25.77 -23.16 50.17
CA ILE A 6 -25.39 -23.67 48.84
C ILE A 6 -24.72 -22.53 48.08
N ILE A 7 -23.49 -22.74 47.60
CA ILE A 7 -22.77 -21.81 46.72
C ILE A 7 -23.07 -22.22 45.27
N THR A 8 -23.84 -21.40 44.56
CA THR A 8 -24.12 -21.54 43.12
C THR A 8 -22.97 -20.90 42.34
N ALA A 9 -22.22 -21.70 41.59
CA ALA A 9 -21.18 -21.21 40.70
C ALA A 9 -21.81 -20.61 39.43
N LEU A 10 -21.54 -19.32 39.19
CA LEU A 10 -21.93 -18.60 37.97
C LEU A 10 -20.77 -18.71 36.96
N THR A 11 -20.92 -19.55 35.96
CA THR A 11 -20.01 -19.65 34.82
C THR A 11 -20.16 -18.43 33.92
N VAL A 12 -19.17 -17.53 33.92
CA VAL A 12 -19.08 -16.42 32.97
C VAL A 12 -18.54 -16.96 31.65
N GLY A 13 -19.44 -17.18 30.68
CA GLY A 13 -19.06 -17.46 29.30
C GLY A 13 -18.55 -16.19 28.62
N LEU A 14 -17.23 -16.09 28.41
CA LEU A 14 -16.64 -15.06 27.56
C LEU A 14 -16.86 -15.45 26.09
N ALA A 15 -17.90 -14.91 25.46
CA ALA A 15 -18.06 -14.99 24.01
C ALA A 15 -17.10 -13.99 23.36
N VAL A 16 -15.96 -14.47 22.85
CA VAL A 16 -15.04 -13.67 22.04
C VAL A 16 -15.66 -13.53 20.65
N PHE A 17 -16.38 -12.44 20.43
CA PHE A 17 -16.82 -12.06 19.10
C PHE A 17 -15.62 -11.50 18.31
N SER A 18 -14.87 -12.37 17.64
CA SER A 18 -14.00 -11.95 16.54
C SER A 18 -14.89 -11.55 15.36
N THR A 19 -15.42 -10.34 15.41
CA THR A 19 -16.00 -9.69 14.22
C THR A 19 -14.84 -9.19 13.38
N ALA A 20 -14.32 -10.06 12.51
CA ALA A 20 -13.55 -9.60 11.37
C ALA A 20 -14.45 -8.64 10.60
N SER A 21 -14.20 -7.33 10.77
CA SER A 21 -14.97 -6.31 10.06
C SER A 21 -14.77 -6.54 8.56
N PRO A 22 -15.83 -6.53 7.75
CA PRO A 22 -15.66 -6.65 6.30
C PRO A 22 -14.73 -5.52 5.83
N ILE A 23 -13.75 -5.84 4.98
CA ILE A 23 -12.83 -4.83 4.43
C ILE A 23 -13.66 -3.84 3.60
N VAL A 24 -14.07 -2.73 4.21
CA VAL A 24 -14.81 -1.67 3.52
C VAL A 24 -13.83 -0.92 2.63
N LYS A 25 -14.06 -0.96 1.30
CA LYS A 25 -13.34 -0.14 0.32
C LYS A 25 -13.63 1.33 0.59
N ARG A 26 -12.77 2.00 1.34
CA ARG A 26 -12.84 3.45 1.59
C ARG A 26 -12.06 4.19 0.51
N ALA A 27 -12.51 5.39 0.20
CA ALA A 27 -11.77 6.27 -0.70
C ALA A 27 -10.41 6.63 -0.07
N VAL A 28 -9.35 6.52 -0.86
CA VAL A 28 -7.97 6.82 -0.49
C VAL A 28 -7.47 7.97 -1.35
N THR A 29 -6.75 8.92 -0.75
CA THR A 29 -6.17 10.05 -1.48
C THR A 29 -4.76 9.69 -1.94
N VAL A 30 -4.57 9.62 -3.26
CA VAL A 30 -3.28 9.38 -3.91
C VAL A 30 -2.78 10.71 -4.48
N SER A 31 -1.46 10.95 -4.43
CA SER A 31 -0.85 12.24 -4.77
C SER A 31 0.26 12.10 -5.82
N THR A 32 0.55 13.19 -6.53
CA THR A 32 1.68 13.39 -7.47
C THR A 32 2.19 14.83 -7.38
N ASP A 33 3.13 15.20 -8.24
CA ASP A 33 3.62 16.58 -8.44
C ASP A 33 2.58 17.48 -9.10
N THR A 34 1.65 16.88 -9.85
CA THR A 34 0.64 17.59 -10.62
C THR A 34 -0.73 17.70 -9.93
N GLY A 35 -0.94 16.98 -8.82
CA GLY A 35 -2.20 17.04 -8.07
C GLY A 35 -2.51 15.79 -7.25
N THR A 36 -3.74 15.73 -6.73
CA THR A 36 -4.26 14.63 -5.92
C THR A 36 -5.53 14.03 -6.54
N ALA A 37 -5.77 12.75 -6.27
CA ALA A 37 -6.96 12.03 -6.68
C ALA A 37 -7.50 11.21 -5.51
N SER A 38 -8.81 11.26 -5.30
CA SER A 38 -9.50 10.38 -4.36
C SER A 38 -10.05 9.18 -5.13
N ILE A 39 -9.52 7.99 -4.86
CA ILE A 39 -9.95 6.76 -5.54
C ILE A 39 -10.54 5.78 -4.54
N THR A 40 -11.56 5.04 -4.97
CA THR A 40 -12.04 3.87 -4.21
C THR A 40 -11.34 2.64 -4.80
N PRO A 41 -10.42 1.99 -4.06
CA PRO A 41 -9.60 0.93 -4.63
C PRO A 41 -10.44 -0.25 -5.09
N ALA A 42 -10.13 -0.76 -6.28
CA ALA A 42 -10.81 -1.91 -6.83
C ALA A 42 -10.40 -3.21 -6.09
N ILE A 43 -9.22 -3.23 -5.52
CA ILE A 43 -8.68 -4.36 -4.74
C ILE A 43 -8.72 -4.01 -3.25
N ALA A 44 -9.23 -4.95 -2.46
CA ALA A 44 -9.15 -4.90 -1.01
C ALA A 44 -7.96 -5.76 -0.58
N THR A 45 -7.11 -5.25 0.30
CA THR A 45 -5.92 -5.94 0.78
C THR A 45 -5.93 -6.04 2.30
N GLU A 46 -5.52 -7.20 2.83
CA GLU A 46 -5.28 -7.38 4.26
C GLU A 46 -3.96 -6.70 4.66
N PRO A 47 -3.88 -6.04 5.83
CA PRO A 47 -2.65 -5.44 6.31
C PRO A 47 -1.59 -6.50 6.61
N VAL A 48 -0.36 -6.24 6.20
CA VAL A 48 0.80 -7.03 6.59
C VAL A 48 1.15 -6.66 8.03
N SER A 49 1.20 -7.66 8.91
CA SER A 49 1.60 -7.45 10.30
C SER A 49 3.12 -7.41 10.38
N PHE A 50 3.68 -6.23 10.65
CA PHE A 50 5.09 -6.13 11.05
C PHE A 50 5.15 -6.43 12.54
N LEU A 51 5.67 -7.60 12.91
CA LEU A 51 6.29 -7.73 14.24
C LEU A 51 7.56 -6.88 14.18
N ASP A 52 7.72 -5.95 15.12
CA ASP A 52 8.85 -5.02 15.26
C ASP A 52 10.21 -5.71 15.51
N ASP A 53 10.39 -6.97 15.11
CA ASP A 53 11.62 -7.73 15.34
C ASP A 53 12.45 -7.89 14.06
N VAL A 54 13.71 -7.50 14.20
CA VAL A 54 14.72 -7.39 13.15
C VAL A 54 15.08 -8.80 12.66
N SER A 55 14.43 -9.26 11.60
CA SER A 55 14.88 -10.47 10.90
C SER A 55 14.66 -10.37 9.40
N ALA A 56 15.65 -10.84 8.64
CA ALA A 56 15.68 -10.91 7.18
C ALA A 56 14.46 -11.61 6.55
N GLY A 57 13.66 -12.36 7.33
CA GLY A 57 12.38 -12.92 6.89
C GLY A 57 11.32 -11.85 6.55
N GLY A 58 11.19 -10.80 7.37
CA GLY A 58 10.13 -9.81 7.20
C GLY A 58 10.21 -8.99 5.90
N LYS A 59 11.43 -8.79 5.36
CA LYS A 59 11.61 -8.09 4.06
C LYS A 59 11.23 -8.96 2.86
N ALA A 60 11.52 -10.27 2.92
CA ALA A 60 11.12 -11.20 1.89
C ALA A 60 9.59 -11.37 1.86
N ASP A 61 8.97 -11.45 3.03
CA ASP A 61 7.51 -11.51 3.18
C ASP A 61 6.83 -10.22 2.68
N ALA A 62 7.40 -9.05 3.00
CA ALA A 62 6.91 -7.77 2.51
C ALA A 62 7.02 -7.62 0.98
N ALA A 63 8.16 -8.00 0.39
CA ALA A 63 8.32 -7.96 -1.06
C ALA A 63 7.34 -8.92 -1.77
N GLY A 64 7.12 -10.12 -1.20
CA GLY A 64 6.13 -11.07 -1.69
C GLY A 64 4.70 -10.52 -1.63
N ALA A 65 4.34 -9.83 -0.54
CA ALA A 65 3.03 -9.21 -0.38
C ALA A 65 2.79 -8.08 -1.42
N ILE A 66 3.80 -7.25 -1.68
CA ILE A 66 3.74 -6.23 -2.73
C ILE A 66 3.57 -6.88 -4.11
N ALA A 67 4.31 -7.94 -4.42
CA ALA A 67 4.21 -8.64 -5.69
C ALA A 67 2.80 -9.22 -5.95
N ASP A 68 2.19 -9.86 -4.95
CA ASP A 68 0.82 -10.38 -5.05
C ASP A 68 -0.22 -9.28 -5.33
N VAL A 69 -0.07 -8.10 -4.72
CA VAL A 69 -0.92 -6.94 -5.01
C VAL A 69 -0.73 -6.46 -6.44
N ILE A 70 0.53 -6.29 -6.84
CA ILE A 70 0.88 -5.82 -8.17
C ILE A 70 0.27 -6.74 -9.22
N ASP A 71 0.40 -8.06 -9.09
CA ASP A 71 -0.16 -9.02 -10.04
C ASP A 71 -1.68 -8.88 -10.17
N LYS A 72 -2.39 -8.71 -9.03
CA LYS A 72 -3.84 -8.47 -9.03
C LYS A 72 -4.22 -7.15 -9.71
N VAL A 73 -3.45 -6.07 -9.48
CA VAL A 73 -3.70 -4.77 -10.12
C VAL A 73 -3.43 -4.86 -11.63
N VAL A 74 -2.33 -5.51 -12.03
CA VAL A 74 -1.99 -5.73 -13.44
C VAL A 74 -3.11 -6.49 -14.15
N ASP A 75 -3.61 -7.58 -13.56
CA ASP A 75 -4.72 -8.36 -14.10
C ASP A 75 -6.02 -7.55 -14.25
N LEU A 76 -6.31 -6.67 -13.28
CA LEU A 76 -7.48 -5.79 -13.33
C LEU A 76 -7.35 -4.80 -14.50
N ILE A 77 -6.18 -4.22 -14.70
CA ILE A 77 -5.96 -3.14 -15.66
C ILE A 77 -5.76 -3.65 -17.07
N GLN A 78 -5.17 -4.83 -17.24
CA GLN A 78 -5.10 -5.50 -18.55
C GLN A 78 -6.50 -5.81 -19.11
N LYS A 79 -7.51 -5.96 -18.24
CA LYS A 79 -8.91 -6.17 -18.63
C LYS A 79 -9.63 -4.87 -19.01
N LEU A 80 -9.03 -3.70 -18.77
CA LEU A 80 -9.60 -2.41 -19.17
C LEU A 80 -9.35 -2.13 -20.66
N VAL A 81 -10.40 -1.71 -21.35
CA VAL A 81 -10.39 -1.44 -22.79
C VAL A 81 -9.80 -0.05 -23.12
N ASP A 82 -9.61 0.79 -22.10
CA ASP A 82 -9.31 2.23 -22.22
C ASP A 82 -7.91 2.55 -22.79
N GLY A 83 -7.66 3.82 -23.12
CA GLY A 83 -6.40 4.28 -23.70
C GLY A 83 -5.18 4.02 -22.81
N ASP A 84 -3.97 3.99 -23.41
CA ASP A 84 -2.75 3.61 -22.68
C ASP A 84 -2.41 4.51 -21.49
N LEU A 85 -2.59 5.82 -21.65
CA LEU A 85 -2.37 6.79 -20.56
C LEU A 85 -3.35 6.59 -19.39
N GLU A 86 -4.61 6.30 -19.67
CA GLU A 86 -5.62 6.09 -18.61
C GLU A 86 -5.33 4.81 -17.83
N ARG A 87 -4.93 3.73 -18.54
CA ARG A 87 -4.48 2.50 -17.89
C ARG A 87 -3.27 2.74 -16.99
N ARG A 88 -2.30 3.54 -17.43
CA ARG A 88 -1.11 3.88 -16.64
C ARG A 88 -1.46 4.69 -15.38
N ARG A 89 -2.31 5.70 -15.52
CA ARG A 89 -2.82 6.49 -14.38
C ARG A 89 -3.54 5.62 -13.37
N ARG A 90 -4.39 4.71 -13.86
CA ARG A 90 -5.10 3.79 -12.97
C ARG A 90 -4.14 2.79 -12.32
N PHE A 91 -3.11 2.35 -13.04
CA PHE A 91 -2.11 1.41 -12.53
C PHE A 91 -1.33 1.97 -11.36
N THR A 92 -0.79 3.18 -11.50
CA THR A 92 -0.08 3.83 -10.41
C THR A 92 -0.98 4.10 -9.21
N GLN A 93 -2.19 4.61 -9.43
CA GLN A 93 -3.14 4.94 -8.36
C GLN A 93 -3.59 3.69 -7.59
N GLU A 94 -4.06 2.65 -8.29
CA GLU A 94 -4.56 1.42 -7.67
C GLU A 94 -3.43 0.65 -6.98
N THR A 95 -2.22 0.63 -7.56
CA THR A 95 -1.06 -0.04 -6.96
C THR A 95 -0.67 0.63 -5.65
N VAL A 96 -0.43 1.95 -5.67
CA VAL A 96 -0.04 2.69 -4.46
C VAL A 96 -1.12 2.60 -3.39
N SER A 97 -2.39 2.69 -3.77
CA SER A 97 -3.48 2.56 -2.79
C SER A 97 -3.61 1.15 -2.20
N SER A 98 -3.46 0.12 -3.01
CA SER A 98 -3.57 -1.27 -2.54
C SER A 98 -2.36 -1.65 -1.68
N VAL A 99 -1.15 -1.26 -2.09
CA VAL A 99 0.06 -1.45 -1.28
C VAL A 99 -0.03 -0.62 0.00
N SER A 100 -0.50 0.62 -0.03
CA SER A 100 -0.69 1.40 1.21
C SER A 100 -1.68 0.76 2.19
N GLY A 101 -2.69 0.03 1.69
CA GLY A 101 -3.59 -0.76 2.54
C GLY A 101 -2.89 -1.91 3.25
N GLN A 102 -1.86 -2.48 2.63
CA GLN A 102 -1.04 -3.53 3.23
C GLN A 102 -0.02 -3.01 4.25
N PHE A 103 0.47 -1.78 4.07
CA PHE A 103 1.53 -1.19 4.89
C PHE A 103 0.99 0.06 5.63
N PRO A 104 0.06 -0.11 6.60
CA PRO A 104 -0.54 1.02 7.29
C PRO A 104 0.53 1.82 8.05
N GLY A 105 0.44 3.16 7.95
CA GLY A 105 1.39 4.06 8.61
C GLY A 105 2.75 4.17 7.94
N LYS A 106 2.93 3.59 6.74
CA LYS A 106 4.13 3.78 5.92
C LYS A 106 3.87 4.74 4.76
N THR A 107 4.94 5.27 4.19
CA THR A 107 4.89 5.95 2.90
C THR A 107 5.06 4.91 1.80
N VAL A 108 4.20 4.97 0.78
CA VAL A 108 4.26 4.15 -0.41
C VAL A 108 4.43 5.05 -1.62
N VAL A 109 5.44 4.76 -2.44
CA VAL A 109 5.71 5.46 -3.69
C VAL A 109 5.79 4.45 -4.82
N MET A 110 5.22 4.78 -5.98
CA MET A 110 5.45 4.07 -7.23
C MET A 110 5.99 5.05 -8.27
N SER A 111 7.03 4.68 -9.01
CA SER A 111 7.67 5.54 -10.02
C SER A 111 8.27 4.73 -11.16
N ASN A 112 8.09 5.19 -12.41
CA ASN A 112 8.87 4.72 -13.57
C ASN A 112 9.94 5.71 -14.02
N VAL A 113 10.07 6.85 -13.35
CA VAL A 113 11.12 7.84 -13.59
C VAL A 113 12.18 7.77 -12.50
N GLY A 114 13.35 8.36 -12.77
CA GLY A 114 14.46 8.38 -11.82
C GLY A 114 14.09 9.00 -10.47
N TYR A 115 14.70 8.49 -9.40
CA TYR A 115 14.52 8.98 -8.04
C TYR A 115 15.77 8.72 -7.20
N THR A 116 15.86 9.40 -6.06
CA THR A 116 16.78 9.03 -4.97
C THR A 116 16.02 8.77 -3.69
N LEU A 117 16.58 7.92 -2.83
CA LEU A 117 16.06 7.65 -1.50
C LEU A 117 17.24 7.69 -0.50
N SER A 118 17.11 8.49 0.55
CA SER A 118 18.18 8.69 1.54
C SER A 118 18.36 7.52 2.52
N CYS A 119 17.49 6.50 2.45
CA CYS A 119 17.46 5.36 3.35
C CYS A 119 17.33 4.05 2.56
N THR A 120 17.51 2.92 3.24
CA THR A 120 17.11 1.62 2.67
C THR A 120 15.59 1.46 2.83
N PRO A 121 14.84 1.16 1.76
CA PRO A 121 13.41 0.96 1.89
C PRO A 121 13.09 -0.28 2.74
N ASP A 122 11.92 -0.24 3.39
CA ASP A 122 11.37 -1.37 4.14
C ASP A 122 11.01 -2.49 3.16
N ALA A 123 10.48 -2.13 1.99
CA ALA A 123 10.25 -3.03 0.87
C ALA A 123 10.42 -2.31 -0.47
N LEU A 124 10.93 -3.03 -1.46
CA LEU A 124 11.13 -2.58 -2.83
C LEU A 124 10.72 -3.72 -3.77
N SER A 125 9.89 -3.41 -4.75
CA SER A 125 9.53 -4.35 -5.82
C SER A 125 9.46 -3.61 -7.14
N SER A 126 10.00 -4.21 -8.20
CA SER A 126 9.89 -3.69 -9.56
C SER A 126 8.84 -4.48 -10.31
N THR A 127 7.97 -3.78 -11.02
CA THR A 127 6.95 -4.36 -11.88
C THR A 127 7.01 -3.76 -13.26
N SER A 128 6.48 -4.46 -14.24
CA SER A 128 6.36 -3.93 -15.59
C SER A 128 4.96 -4.14 -16.12
N TYR A 129 4.47 -3.11 -16.78
CA TYR A 129 3.23 -3.17 -17.53
C TYR A 129 3.57 -3.34 -19.02
N LYS A 130 2.93 -4.31 -19.68
CA LYS A 130 2.97 -4.45 -21.14
C LYS A 130 2.08 -3.36 -21.75
N ALA A 131 2.69 -2.27 -22.19
CA ALA A 131 1.99 -1.25 -22.96
C ALA A 131 1.41 -1.87 -24.23
N LYS A 132 0.17 -1.50 -24.58
CA LYS A 132 -0.49 -2.00 -25.81
C LYS A 132 0.23 -1.53 -27.07
N VAL A 133 0.97 -0.42 -26.98
CA VAL A 133 1.80 0.16 -28.03
C VAL A 133 3.15 0.55 -27.43
N GLY A 134 4.26 0.02 -27.96
CA GLY A 134 5.62 0.37 -27.56
C GLY A 134 6.27 -0.62 -26.58
N SER A 135 7.38 -0.18 -25.97
CA SER A 135 8.17 -0.96 -25.01
C SER A 135 7.47 -1.08 -23.66
N ASN A 136 7.79 -2.15 -22.91
CA ASN A 136 7.31 -2.31 -21.53
C ASN A 136 7.71 -1.10 -20.68
N VAL A 137 6.78 -0.62 -19.86
CA VAL A 137 7.05 0.44 -18.89
C VAL A 137 7.25 -0.22 -17.53
N SER A 138 8.47 -0.10 -16.99
CA SER A 138 8.82 -0.62 -15.68
C SER A 138 8.62 0.44 -14.61
N TYR A 139 8.08 0.05 -13.47
CA TYR A 139 7.87 0.89 -12.29
C TYR A 139 8.52 0.22 -11.09
N ASP A 140 9.13 1.02 -10.23
CA ASP A 140 9.51 0.62 -8.88
C ASP A 140 8.40 1.00 -7.92
N VAL A 141 8.13 0.13 -6.96
CA VAL A 141 7.23 0.34 -5.83
C VAL A 141 8.05 0.26 -4.55
N LEU A 142 8.08 1.36 -3.81
CA LEU A 142 8.86 1.55 -2.59
C LEU A 142 7.92 1.72 -1.40
N VAL A 143 8.29 1.07 -0.29
CA VAL A 143 7.68 1.30 1.02
C VAL A 143 8.76 1.70 2.01
N PHE A 144 8.53 2.79 2.75
CA PHE A 144 9.48 3.28 3.74
C PHE A 144 8.81 4.05 4.89
N GLY A 145 9.53 4.16 6.00
CA GLY A 145 9.11 4.83 7.23
C GLY A 145 9.79 6.17 7.48
N ALA A 146 9.93 6.54 8.75
CA ALA A 146 10.58 7.77 9.21
C ALA A 146 12.09 7.78 8.95
N GLY A 147 12.69 8.98 8.89
CA GLY A 147 14.12 9.18 8.63
C GLY A 147 14.52 9.00 7.16
N CYS A 148 13.54 9.04 6.25
CA CYS A 148 13.71 8.79 4.83
C CYS A 148 13.29 10.03 4.03
N THR A 149 14.15 10.46 3.11
CA THR A 149 13.83 11.46 2.10
C THR A 149 13.82 10.82 0.73
N PHE A 150 12.68 10.87 0.07
CA PHE A 150 12.51 10.50 -1.34
C PHE A 150 12.54 11.77 -2.18
N ASP A 151 13.27 11.75 -3.29
CA ASP A 151 13.35 12.85 -4.25
C ASP A 151 13.15 12.34 -5.69
N LEU A 152 12.07 12.78 -6.32
CA LEU A 152 11.74 12.46 -7.71
C LEU A 152 12.60 13.29 -8.68
N GLN A 153 13.36 12.61 -9.54
CA GLN A 153 14.20 13.26 -10.56
C GLN A 153 13.48 13.49 -11.90
N GLY A 154 12.23 13.05 -12.03
CA GLY A 154 11.41 13.20 -13.23
C GLY A 154 10.15 14.04 -13.03
N ASP A 155 9.19 13.90 -13.94
CA ASP A 155 7.87 14.52 -13.92
C ASP A 155 6.83 13.58 -14.57
N GLY A 156 5.59 14.07 -14.68
CA GLY A 156 4.57 13.43 -15.52
C GLY A 156 3.42 12.79 -14.75
N GLY A 157 3.11 13.27 -13.54
CA GLY A 157 1.85 12.96 -12.88
C GLY A 157 1.55 11.46 -12.75
N PHE A 158 0.25 11.13 -12.74
CA PHE A 158 -0.21 9.77 -12.43
C PHE A 158 0.22 8.74 -13.48
N GLU A 159 0.51 9.10 -14.72
CA GLU A 159 1.00 8.12 -15.71
C GLU A 159 2.42 7.62 -15.43
N ASN A 160 3.19 8.34 -14.61
CA ASN A 160 4.59 8.03 -14.32
C ASN A 160 4.83 7.66 -12.86
N TRP A 161 4.13 8.31 -11.94
CA TRP A 161 4.36 8.08 -10.53
C TRP A 161 3.15 8.44 -9.67
N ALA A 162 3.14 7.94 -8.44
CA ALA A 162 2.12 8.23 -7.45
C ALA A 162 2.66 7.96 -6.05
N PHE A 163 2.10 8.63 -5.04
CA PHE A 163 2.43 8.35 -3.64
C PHE A 163 1.25 8.50 -2.69
N ILE A 164 1.34 7.76 -1.59
CA ILE A 164 0.61 8.00 -0.34
C ILE A 164 1.67 8.13 0.74
N LYS A 165 1.66 9.25 1.46
CA LYS A 165 2.61 9.49 2.55
C LYS A 165 2.01 9.10 3.90
N GLN A 166 2.84 8.58 4.80
CA GLN A 166 2.43 8.51 6.21
C GLN A 166 2.18 9.92 6.76
N ALA A 167 1.34 10.02 7.79
CA ALA A 167 0.84 11.30 8.29
C ALA A 167 1.96 12.27 8.73
N ALA A 168 3.03 11.73 9.33
CA ALA A 168 4.17 12.50 9.83
C ALA A 168 5.04 13.11 8.73
N CYS A 169 4.98 12.61 7.49
CA CYS A 169 5.83 13.13 6.41
C CYS A 169 5.26 14.41 5.81
N THR A 170 6.16 15.19 5.23
CA THR A 170 5.81 16.33 4.37
C THR A 170 6.11 15.98 2.91
N ALA A 171 5.39 16.62 1.98
CA ALA A 171 5.65 16.47 0.56
C ALA A 171 5.52 17.83 -0.14
N ASN A 172 6.44 18.14 -1.06
CA ASN A 172 6.44 19.40 -1.83
C ASN A 172 6.34 19.13 -3.34
N GLY A 173 5.51 18.16 -3.73
CA GLY A 173 5.32 17.77 -5.11
C GLY A 173 6.34 16.74 -5.58
N LYS A 174 7.65 16.95 -5.36
CA LYS A 174 8.70 16.00 -5.82
C LYS A 174 9.51 15.37 -4.68
N VAL A 175 9.65 16.07 -3.57
CA VAL A 175 10.35 15.59 -2.38
C VAL A 175 9.34 15.16 -1.33
N ILE A 176 9.55 14.00 -0.74
CA ILE A 176 8.82 13.49 0.43
C ILE A 176 9.82 13.32 1.56
N THR A 177 9.61 14.02 2.66
CA THR A 177 10.48 13.94 3.84
C THR A 177 9.71 13.34 5.01
N CYS A 178 10.22 12.21 5.47
CA CYS A 178 9.83 11.43 6.62
C CYS A 178 11.04 11.37 7.58
#